data_AF-A0A0C2TD89-F1
#
_entry.id   AF-A0A0C2TD89-F1
#
_cell.length_a   1.000
_cell.length_b   1.000
_cell.length_c   1.000
_cell.angle_alpha   90.00
_cell.angle_beta   90.00
_cell.angle_gamma   90.00
#
_symmetry.space_group_name_H-M   'P 1'
#
loop_
_entity.id
_entity.type
_entity.pdbx_description
1 polymer ?
#
loop_
_entity_poly.entity_id
_entity_poly.type
_entity_poly.pdbx_seq_one_letter_code
_entity_poly.pdbx_strand_id
1 'polypeptide(L)'
;MSLGVINIAQLEIRSVADRYTRSMLNSLTGYPFYVPQPYSDFSEEVYSRRGVCVGDVGIITKDGAFDFLFNICPSQNSLINPRQLPRGFALETSEDSKTNHKEQFPHKTHVFASPVNRTKSLFRCPRYKSAEAGGAILELPEGASQDDATSTFPFRKLASRYGEQWYKYTIGTRGKDVLNGSLYLVTSCTKCTQWGIAVF
;
A
#
# COMPACT_ATOMS: atom_id res chain seq x y z
N MET A 1 39.97 -16.30 2.78
CA MET A 1 38.95 -15.34 2.27
C MET A 1 38.04 -16.14 1.34
N SER A 2 36.95 -16.70 1.85
CA SER A 2 36.10 -17.64 1.11
C SER A 2 34.88 -16.90 0.58
N LEU A 3 34.81 -16.71 -0.73
CA LEU A 3 33.58 -16.35 -1.43
C LEU A 3 32.66 -17.57 -1.41
N GLY A 4 31.66 -17.54 -0.53
CA GLY A 4 30.53 -18.48 -0.59
C GLY A 4 29.55 -18.01 -1.65
N VAL A 5 29.68 -18.53 -2.87
CA VAL A 5 28.59 -18.50 -3.86
C VAL A 5 27.54 -19.50 -3.37
N ILE A 6 26.49 -19.00 -2.73
CA ILE A 6 25.32 -19.82 -2.45
C ILE A 6 24.38 -19.66 -3.65
N ASN A 7 24.51 -20.61 -4.59
CA ASN A 7 23.48 -20.90 -5.56
C ASN A 7 22.37 -21.67 -4.84
N ILE A 8 21.28 -21.01 -4.49
CA ILE A 8 20.02 -21.69 -4.20
C ILE A 8 19.09 -21.36 -5.35
N ALA A 9 18.92 -22.33 -6.25
CA ALA A 9 17.63 -22.54 -6.88
C ALA A 9 16.63 -22.93 -5.78
N GLN A 10 16.26 -21.94 -4.96
CA GLN A 10 15.19 -22.05 -3.99
C GLN A 10 13.94 -21.73 -4.80
N LEU A 11 13.09 -22.75 -5.00
CA LEU A 11 11.66 -22.55 -5.22
C LEU A 11 11.25 -21.31 -4.42
N GLU A 12 10.84 -20.25 -5.11
CA GLU A 12 10.51 -18.97 -4.50
C GLU A 12 9.50 -19.25 -3.38
N ILE A 13 9.96 -19.33 -2.13
CA ILE A 13 9.07 -19.40 -0.99
C ILE A 13 8.49 -18.01 -0.92
N ARG A 14 7.39 -17.81 -1.68
CA ARG A 14 6.66 -16.55 -1.73
C ARG A 14 6.33 -16.17 -0.30
N SER A 15 6.62 -14.92 0.06
CA SER A 15 6.42 -14.41 1.40
C SER A 15 4.94 -14.50 1.78
N VAL A 16 4.64 -14.48 3.09
CA VAL A 16 3.25 -14.43 3.55
C VAL A 16 2.53 -13.18 3.00
N ALA A 17 3.26 -12.07 2.88
CA ALA A 17 2.77 -10.85 2.25
C ALA A 17 2.42 -11.06 0.76
N ASP A 18 3.29 -11.71 -0.01
CA ASP A 18 3.01 -12.01 -1.43
C ASP A 18 1.78 -12.89 -1.60
N ARG A 19 1.60 -13.88 -0.72
CA ARG A 19 0.41 -14.75 -0.71
C ARG A 19 -0.84 -13.94 -0.42
N TYR A 20 -0.82 -13.13 0.65
CA TYR A 20 -1.92 -12.24 0.99
C TYR A 20 -2.30 -11.33 -0.18
N THR A 21 -1.31 -10.63 -0.72
CA THR A 21 -1.53 -9.66 -1.79
C THR A 21 -2.18 -10.32 -3.00
N ARG A 22 -1.59 -11.43 -3.49
CA ARG A 22 -2.12 -12.15 -4.65
C ARG A 22 -3.53 -12.68 -4.44
N SER A 23 -3.82 -13.21 -3.25
CA SER A 23 -5.16 -13.70 -2.92
C SER A 23 -6.17 -12.55 -2.91
N MET A 24 -5.82 -11.40 -2.33
CA MET A 24 -6.75 -10.29 -2.14
C MET A 24 -6.91 -9.38 -3.37
N LEU A 25 -5.97 -9.41 -4.33
CA LEU A 25 -6.01 -8.57 -5.54
C LEU A 25 -7.29 -8.74 -6.37
N ASN A 26 -7.92 -9.92 -6.35
CA ASN A 26 -9.17 -10.18 -7.07
C ASN A 26 -10.42 -9.79 -6.28
N SER A 27 -10.29 -9.48 -5.00
CA SER A 27 -11.40 -9.22 -4.09
C SER A 27 -11.48 -7.77 -3.59
N LEU A 28 -10.43 -6.98 -3.84
CA LEU A 28 -10.33 -5.58 -3.44
C LEU A 28 -10.01 -4.70 -4.63
N THR A 29 -10.29 -3.40 -4.48
CA THR A 29 -9.87 -2.38 -5.44
C THR A 29 -8.52 -1.80 -5.00
N GLY A 30 -7.55 -1.77 -5.90
CA GLY A 30 -6.20 -1.26 -5.62
C GLY A 30 -5.22 -2.35 -5.15
N TYR A 31 -4.11 -1.92 -4.54
CA TYR A 31 -3.06 -2.84 -4.06
C TYR A 31 -3.27 -3.15 -2.57
N PRO A 32 -3.52 -4.40 -2.17
CA PRO A 32 -3.70 -4.78 -0.77
C PRO A 32 -2.38 -4.83 0.00
N PHE A 33 -2.30 -4.14 1.14
CA PHE A 33 -1.13 -4.17 2.03
C PHE A 33 -1.26 -5.26 3.09
N TYR A 34 -0.19 -6.06 3.25
CA TYR A 34 -0.11 -7.05 4.33
C TYR A 34 0.25 -6.40 5.67
N VAL A 35 1.09 -5.37 5.63
CA VAL A 35 1.39 -4.50 6.77
C VAL A 35 0.74 -3.14 6.49
N PRO A 36 -0.55 -2.96 6.83
CA PRO A 36 -1.26 -1.71 6.55
C PRO A 36 -0.89 -0.56 7.50
N GLN A 37 -0.08 -0.83 8.53
CA GLN A 37 0.43 0.21 9.41
C GLN A 37 1.37 1.14 8.65
N PRO A 38 1.34 2.46 8.94
CA PRO A 38 2.24 3.40 8.31
C PRO A 38 3.69 3.02 8.61
N TYR A 39 4.47 2.79 7.57
CA TYR A 39 5.90 2.57 7.68
C TYR A 39 6.63 3.77 7.09
N SER A 40 7.41 4.44 7.93
CA SER A 40 8.32 5.48 7.47
C SER A 40 9.59 5.42 8.31
N ASP A 41 10.74 5.43 7.64
CA ASP A 41 12.04 5.67 8.29
C ASP A 41 12.12 7.08 8.93
N PHE A 42 11.14 7.94 8.62
CA PHE A 42 11.02 9.29 9.15
C PHE A 42 10.23 9.30 10.45
N SER A 43 10.78 9.94 11.48
CA SER A 43 10.16 10.16 12.79
C SER A 43 9.08 11.25 12.77
N GLU A 44 8.32 11.36 11.68
CA GLU A 44 7.28 12.38 11.56
C GLU A 44 5.97 11.82 12.11
N GLU A 45 5.72 12.15 13.38
CA GLU A 45 4.51 11.78 14.12
C GLU A 45 3.22 12.03 13.33
N VAL A 46 3.22 13.05 12.46
CA VAL A 46 2.11 13.38 11.56
C VAL A 46 1.81 12.26 10.57
N TYR A 47 2.83 11.65 9.95
CA TYR A 47 2.63 10.57 8.97
C TYR A 47 2.17 9.28 9.66
N SER A 48 2.75 8.95 10.83
CA SER A 48 2.37 7.76 11.60
C SER A 48 0.89 7.76 12.03
N ARG A 49 0.27 8.94 12.18
CA ARG A 49 -1.16 9.07 12.51
C ARG A 49 -2.06 9.01 11.29
N ARG A 50 -1.61 9.50 10.13
CA ARG A 50 -2.45 9.62 8.91
C ARG A 50 -2.35 8.41 7.99
N GLY A 51 -1.20 7.75 8.00
CA GLY A 51 -0.84 6.68 7.06
C GLY A 51 -0.83 7.13 5.61
N VAL A 52 -0.87 6.13 4.73
CA VAL A 52 -0.83 6.32 3.28
C VAL A 52 -1.96 7.23 2.81
N CYS A 53 -1.63 8.25 2.03
CA CYS A 53 -2.55 9.27 1.54
C CYS A 53 -2.46 9.42 0.02
N VAL A 54 -3.51 10.00 -0.58
CA VAL A 54 -3.48 10.41 -1.98
C VAL A 54 -2.31 11.36 -2.23
N GLY A 55 -1.56 11.08 -3.29
CA GLY A 55 -0.34 11.78 -3.68
C GLY A 55 0.94 11.17 -3.16
N ASP A 56 0.88 10.19 -2.24
CA ASP A 56 2.07 9.50 -1.76
C ASP A 56 2.75 8.75 -2.92
N VAL A 57 4.07 8.90 -2.99
CA VAL A 57 4.96 8.12 -3.83
C VAL A 57 5.80 7.24 -2.92
N GLY A 58 5.86 5.95 -3.24
CA GLY A 58 6.54 4.98 -2.40
C GLY A 58 6.79 3.66 -3.10
N ILE A 59 7.31 2.71 -2.33
CA ILE A 59 7.54 1.33 -2.76
C ILE A 59 6.87 0.35 -1.79
N ILE A 60 6.59 -0.86 -2.27
CA ILE A 60 6.14 -1.94 -1.40
C ILE A 60 7.35 -2.73 -0.93
N THR A 61 7.50 -2.87 0.37
CA THR A 61 8.59 -3.63 0.99
C THR A 61 8.33 -5.14 0.87
N LYS A 62 9.37 -5.97 1.08
CA LYS A 62 9.25 -7.43 0.97
C LYS A 62 8.28 -8.05 1.99
N ASP A 63 8.11 -7.39 3.13
CA ASP A 63 7.14 -7.73 4.17
C ASP A 63 5.75 -7.12 3.91
N GLY A 64 5.56 -6.38 2.82
CA GLY A 64 4.25 -5.92 2.37
C GLY A 64 3.75 -4.64 3.03
N ALA A 65 4.67 -3.81 3.55
CA ALA A 65 4.40 -2.45 3.99
C ALA A 65 4.58 -1.45 2.83
N PHE A 66 4.01 -0.26 2.98
CA PHE A 66 4.28 0.86 2.07
C PHE A 66 5.39 1.73 2.65
N ASP A 67 6.53 1.79 1.96
CA ASP A 67 7.67 2.65 2.32
C ASP A 67 7.55 4.00 1.59
N PHE A 68 7.20 5.01 2.37
CA PHE A 68 6.95 6.36 1.90
C PHE A 68 8.23 7.08 1.47
N LEU A 69 8.19 7.74 0.31
CA LEU A 69 9.30 8.55 -0.20
C LEU A 69 9.01 10.05 -0.15
N PHE A 70 7.86 10.48 -0.69
CA PHE A 70 7.37 11.86 -0.69
C PHE A 70 5.90 11.87 -1.16
N ASN A 71 5.19 12.97 -0.94
CA ASN A 71 3.84 13.24 -1.41
C ASN A 71 3.88 14.39 -2.44
N ILE A 72 3.13 14.25 -3.53
CA ILE A 72 3.11 15.22 -4.65
C ILE A 72 2.08 16.35 -4.49
N CYS A 73 1.18 16.24 -3.51
CA CYS A 73 0.12 17.21 -3.28
C CYS A 73 0.68 18.44 -2.52
N PRO A 74 0.51 19.67 -3.04
CA PRO A 74 1.09 20.88 -2.44
C PRO A 74 0.77 21.09 -0.97
N SER A 75 -0.44 20.70 -0.54
CA SER A 75 -0.90 20.80 0.85
C SER A 75 -0.11 19.94 1.84
N GLN A 76 0.63 18.94 1.36
CA GLN A 76 1.40 18.02 2.19
C GLN A 76 2.89 18.35 2.25
N ASN A 77 3.36 19.27 1.39
CA ASN A 77 4.78 19.50 1.15
C ASN A 77 5.57 19.96 2.38
N SER A 78 4.99 20.73 3.28
CA SER A 78 5.67 21.20 4.49
C SER A 78 5.46 20.31 5.71
N LEU A 79 4.58 19.31 5.62
CA LEU A 79 4.10 18.54 6.77
C LEU A 79 4.70 17.14 6.89
N ILE A 80 4.95 16.48 5.74
CA ILE A 80 5.36 15.07 5.71
C ILE A 80 6.54 14.78 4.77
N ASN A 81 6.89 15.73 3.91
CA ASN A 81 7.91 15.50 2.88
C ASN A 81 9.33 15.66 3.43
N PRO A 82 10.28 14.80 3.00
CA PRO A 82 11.67 14.97 3.37
C PRO A 82 12.25 16.27 2.80
N ARG A 83 13.34 16.73 3.42
CA ARG A 83 14.04 17.97 3.01
C ARG A 83 14.61 17.92 1.59
N GLN A 84 15.03 16.73 1.14
CA GLN A 84 15.55 16.52 -0.21
C GLN A 84 14.45 15.89 -1.06
N LEU A 85 14.13 16.52 -2.19
CA LEU A 85 13.03 16.11 -3.05
C LEU A 85 13.48 16.02 -4.51
N PRO A 86 12.88 15.14 -5.33
CA PRO A 86 13.19 15.09 -6.75
C PRO A 86 12.73 16.36 -7.48
N ARG A 87 13.27 16.57 -8.69
CA ARG A 87 12.69 17.58 -9.60
C ARG A 87 11.28 17.17 -9.99
N GLY A 88 10.39 18.16 -10.15
CA GLY A 88 9.00 17.92 -10.57
C GLY A 88 8.24 17.01 -9.60
N PHE A 89 8.53 17.12 -8.30
CA PHE A 89 7.90 16.27 -7.30
C PHE A 89 6.44 16.63 -7.01
N ALA A 90 6.01 17.86 -7.27
CA ALA A 90 4.69 18.35 -6.85
C ALA A 90 3.78 18.71 -8.02
N LEU A 91 2.47 18.62 -7.77
CA LEU A 91 1.43 19.21 -8.62
C LEU A 91 1.50 20.75 -8.55
N GLU A 92 0.98 21.40 -9.59
CA GLU A 92 1.05 22.86 -9.72
C GLU A 92 0.01 23.56 -8.85
N THR A 93 -1.18 22.97 -8.67
CA THR A 93 -2.29 23.61 -7.95
C THR A 93 -2.92 22.69 -6.91
N SER A 94 -3.52 23.28 -5.87
CA SER A 94 -4.28 22.52 -4.88
C SER A 94 -5.56 21.91 -5.46
N GLU A 95 -6.12 22.52 -6.51
CA GLU A 95 -7.28 22.01 -7.25
C GLU A 95 -7.00 20.65 -7.87
N ASP A 96 -5.78 20.46 -8.40
CA ASP A 96 -5.32 19.19 -8.95
C ASP A 96 -5.17 18.08 -7.91
N SER A 97 -5.12 18.45 -6.62
CA SER A 97 -4.97 17.53 -5.48
C SER A 97 -6.27 17.33 -4.68
N LYS A 98 -7.42 17.77 -5.20
CA LYS A 98 -8.71 17.57 -4.54
C LYS A 98 -9.01 16.10 -4.34
N THR A 99 -9.53 15.78 -3.16
CA THR A 99 -9.92 14.43 -2.77
C THR A 99 -11.36 14.40 -2.31
N ASN A 100 -12.03 13.28 -2.58
CA ASN A 100 -13.37 12.97 -2.09
C ASN A 100 -13.25 11.88 -1.02
N HIS A 101 -13.97 12.07 0.07
CA HIS A 101 -14.08 11.10 1.14
C HIS A 101 -15.42 10.38 1.05
N LYS A 102 -15.42 9.05 1.18
CA LYS A 102 -16.65 8.25 1.25
C LYS A 102 -16.46 7.03 2.16
N GLU A 103 -17.57 6.49 2.67
CA GLU A 103 -17.57 5.15 3.23
C GLU A 103 -17.43 4.13 2.10
N GLN A 104 -16.46 3.22 2.21
CA GLN A 104 -16.18 2.19 1.20
C GLN A 104 -16.66 0.82 1.64
N PHE A 105 -16.52 0.51 2.93
CA PHE A 105 -16.98 -0.73 3.52
C PHE A 105 -17.76 -0.44 4.81
N PRO A 106 -18.98 -0.99 4.97
CA PRO A 106 -19.72 -0.86 6.21
C PRO A 106 -19.07 -1.64 7.35
N HIS A 107 -19.55 -1.40 8.57
CA HIS A 107 -19.11 -2.13 9.76
C HIS A 107 -19.34 -3.64 9.59
N LYS A 108 -18.45 -4.43 10.20
CA LYS A 108 -18.46 -5.91 10.18
C LYS A 108 -18.31 -6.50 8.77
N THR A 109 -17.63 -5.76 7.89
CA THR A 109 -17.24 -6.25 6.57
C THR A 109 -16.15 -7.32 6.71
N HIS A 110 -16.22 -8.31 5.83
CA HIS A 110 -15.24 -9.38 5.75
C HIS A 110 -15.05 -9.71 4.27
N VAL A 111 -13.79 -9.78 3.86
CA VAL A 111 -13.40 -10.03 2.48
C VAL A 111 -12.51 -11.26 2.47
N PHE A 112 -12.79 -12.18 1.58
CA PHE A 112 -12.00 -13.39 1.40
C PHE A 112 -12.06 -13.79 -0.08
N ALA A 113 -10.98 -14.40 -0.56
CA ALA A 113 -10.93 -14.91 -1.93
C ALA A 113 -11.45 -16.35 -1.99
N SER A 114 -12.09 -16.73 -3.10
CA SER A 114 -12.45 -18.12 -3.37
C SER A 114 -11.20 -19.02 -3.29
N PRO A 115 -11.29 -20.26 -2.75
CA PRO A 115 -12.49 -20.98 -2.32
C PRO A 115 -12.80 -20.90 -0.81
N VAL A 116 -12.42 -19.79 -0.17
CA VAL A 116 -12.71 -19.61 1.26
C VAL A 116 -14.21 -19.42 1.48
N ASN A 117 -14.75 -20.09 2.51
CA ASN A 117 -16.14 -19.96 2.92
C ASN A 117 -16.23 -19.62 4.41
N ARG A 118 -17.10 -18.68 4.77
CA ARG A 118 -17.39 -18.31 6.16
C ARG A 118 -18.59 -19.08 6.67
N THR A 119 -18.44 -19.73 7.82
CA THR A 119 -19.52 -20.43 8.52
C THR A 119 -19.82 -19.73 9.84
N LYS A 120 -21.11 -19.60 10.18
CA LYS A 120 -21.53 -19.10 11.49
C LYS A 120 -21.11 -20.11 12.55
N SER A 121 -20.46 -19.65 13.61
CA SER A 121 -20.12 -20.51 14.75
C SER A 121 -20.95 -20.10 15.97
N LEU A 122 -21.23 -21.08 16.83
CA LEU A 122 -22.02 -20.94 18.05
C LEU A 122 -21.37 -19.98 19.07
N PHE A 123 -20.06 -19.72 18.96
CA PHE A 123 -19.28 -18.97 19.95
C PHE A 123 -19.07 -17.50 19.60
N ARG A 124 -19.87 -16.90 18.70
CA ARG A 124 -19.67 -15.53 18.14
C ARG A 124 -18.32 -15.30 17.43
N CYS A 125 -17.43 -16.29 17.40
CA CYS A 125 -16.21 -16.24 16.59
C CYS A 125 -16.50 -16.75 15.17
N PRO A 126 -16.12 -16.00 14.12
CA PRO A 126 -16.26 -16.47 12.74
C PRO A 126 -15.33 -17.66 12.48
N ARG A 127 -15.80 -18.64 11.69
CA ARG A 127 -14.99 -19.80 11.26
C ARG A 127 -14.89 -19.82 9.75
N TYR A 128 -13.66 -19.93 9.27
CA TYR A 128 -13.33 -20.03 7.85
C TYR A 128 -12.94 -21.45 7.50
N LYS A 129 -13.36 -21.89 6.31
CA LYS A 129 -12.93 -23.16 5.71
C LYS A 129 -12.49 -22.89 4.29
N SER A 130 -11.40 -23.53 3.87
CA SER A 130 -10.92 -23.51 2.50
C SER A 130 -10.83 -24.95 2.00
N ALA A 131 -11.16 -25.15 0.72
CA ALA A 131 -10.91 -26.41 0.02
C ALA A 131 -9.48 -26.48 -0.53
N GLU A 132 -8.76 -25.35 -0.55
CA GLU A 132 -7.40 -25.21 -1.09
C GLU A 132 -6.39 -24.86 0.01
N ALA A 133 -5.14 -25.21 -0.25
CA ALA A 133 -4.00 -24.97 0.64
C ALA A 133 -3.54 -23.51 0.69
N GLY A 134 -4.22 -22.60 -0.02
CA GLY A 134 -3.87 -21.19 -0.07
C GLY A 134 -5.12 -20.31 0.11
N GLY A 135 -5.01 -19.26 0.91
CA GLY A 135 -6.08 -18.27 1.03
C GLY A 135 -5.70 -17.06 1.86
N ALA A 136 -6.52 -16.01 1.73
CA ALA A 136 -6.42 -14.81 2.54
C ALA A 136 -7.81 -14.34 2.99
N ILE A 137 -7.84 -13.76 4.18
CA ILE A 137 -9.02 -13.17 4.79
C ILE A 137 -8.63 -11.79 5.31
N LEU A 138 -9.52 -10.82 5.09
CA LEU A 138 -9.50 -9.50 5.70
C LEU A 138 -10.81 -9.28 6.45
N GLU A 139 -10.73 -9.05 7.75
CA GLU A 139 -11.86 -8.63 8.60
C GLU A 139 -11.75 -7.13 8.85
N LEU A 140 -12.88 -6.41 8.74
CA LEU A 140 -13.01 -4.97 8.97
C LEU A 140 -14.18 -4.73 9.96
N PRO A 141 -13.95 -4.92 11.28
CA PRO A 141 -15.00 -4.80 12.29
C PRO A 141 -15.71 -3.44 12.27
N GLU A 142 -14.94 -2.36 12.11
CA GLU A 142 -15.44 -0.97 12.04
C GLU A 142 -15.61 -0.48 10.60
N GLY A 143 -15.50 -1.38 9.61
CA GLY A 143 -15.57 -1.01 8.19
C GLY A 143 -14.33 -0.25 7.73
N ALA A 144 -14.49 0.49 6.63
CA ALA A 144 -13.42 1.31 6.07
C ALA A 144 -13.98 2.49 5.26
N SER A 145 -13.24 3.59 5.26
CA SER A 145 -13.46 4.74 4.38
C SER A 145 -12.47 4.74 3.23
N GLN A 146 -12.77 5.51 2.19
CA GLN A 146 -11.89 5.69 1.04
C GLN A 146 -11.73 7.17 0.74
N ASP A 147 -10.48 7.55 0.54
CA ASP A 147 -10.09 8.84 -0.01
C ASP A 147 -9.70 8.65 -1.47
N ASP A 148 -10.38 9.34 -2.38
CA ASP A 148 -10.15 9.25 -3.83
C ASP A 148 -9.74 10.61 -4.39
N ALA A 149 -8.69 10.66 -5.22
CA ALA A 149 -8.44 11.85 -6.04
C ALA A 149 -9.65 12.13 -6.94
N THR A 150 -10.15 13.36 -6.92
CA THR A 150 -11.29 13.76 -7.76
C THR A 150 -10.96 13.65 -9.25
N SER A 151 -9.69 13.85 -9.61
CA SER A 151 -9.16 13.62 -10.95
C SER A 151 -7.79 12.99 -10.87
N THR A 152 -7.59 11.86 -11.56
CA THR A 152 -6.29 11.17 -11.63
C THR A 152 -5.43 11.68 -12.79
N PHE A 153 -5.96 12.53 -13.66
CA PHE A 153 -5.24 13.03 -14.83
C PHE A 153 -3.99 13.85 -14.46
N PRO A 154 -4.03 14.81 -13.51
CA PRO A 154 -2.85 15.56 -13.10
C PRO A 154 -1.75 14.65 -12.53
N PHE A 155 -2.14 13.69 -11.68
CA PHE A 155 -1.25 12.68 -11.10
C PHE A 155 -0.53 11.89 -12.19
N ARG A 156 -1.27 11.34 -13.15
CA ARG A 156 -0.71 10.57 -14.27
C ARG A 156 0.20 11.44 -15.15
N LYS A 157 -0.21 12.68 -15.46
CA LYS A 157 0.57 13.61 -16.28
C LYS A 157 1.92 13.93 -15.62
N LEU A 158 1.92 14.18 -14.30
CA LEU A 158 3.13 14.45 -13.53
C LEU A 158 4.05 13.20 -13.50
N ALA A 159 3.49 12.03 -13.18
CA ALA A 159 4.24 10.78 -13.13
C ALA A 159 4.87 10.41 -14.49
N SER A 160 4.12 10.58 -15.59
CA SER A 160 4.67 10.35 -16.93
C SER A 160 5.80 11.31 -17.30
N ARG A 161 5.76 12.55 -16.79
CA ARG A 161 6.77 13.57 -17.08
C ARG A 161 8.02 13.41 -16.22
N TYR A 162 7.86 13.03 -14.95
CA TYR A 162 8.93 13.05 -13.95
C TYR A 162 9.32 11.68 -13.37
N GLY A 163 8.69 10.60 -13.82
CA GLY A 163 8.89 9.25 -13.27
C GLY A 163 10.35 8.80 -13.30
N GLU A 164 11.09 9.11 -14.37
CA GLU A 164 12.52 8.81 -14.46
C GLU A 164 13.33 9.53 -13.35
N GLN A 165 13.02 10.79 -13.07
CA GLN A 165 13.68 11.56 -12.01
C GLN A 165 13.30 11.00 -10.63
N TRP A 166 12.08 10.49 -10.46
CA TRP A 166 11.66 9.85 -9.21
C TRP A 166 12.41 8.53 -8.97
N TYR A 167 12.64 7.72 -10.01
CA TYR A 167 13.53 6.55 -9.91
C TYR A 167 14.96 6.94 -9.54
N LYS A 168 15.54 7.95 -10.21
CA LYS A 168 16.90 8.44 -9.91
C LYS A 168 17.03 8.92 -8.47
N TYR A 169 16.03 9.63 -7.95
CA TYR A 169 15.97 10.04 -6.56
C TYR A 169 15.86 8.85 -5.60
N THR A 170 15.00 7.88 -5.92
CA THR A 170 14.80 6.68 -5.09
C THR A 170 16.07 5.85 -4.96
N ILE A 171 16.79 5.65 -6.07
CA ILE A 171 18.03 4.86 -6.09
C ILE A 171 19.20 5.68 -5.54
N GLY A 172 19.44 6.87 -6.11
CA GLY A 172 20.63 7.65 -5.82
C GLY A 172 20.58 8.44 -4.51
N THR A 173 19.46 9.11 -4.24
CA THR A 173 19.31 9.97 -3.05
C THR A 173 18.82 9.18 -1.84
N ARG A 174 17.89 8.24 -2.05
CA ARG A 174 17.30 7.43 -0.97
C ARG A 174 18.02 6.11 -0.74
N GLY A 175 18.91 5.70 -1.64
CA GLY A 175 19.70 4.46 -1.49
C GLY A 175 18.84 3.19 -1.52
N LYS A 176 17.61 3.27 -2.07
CA LYS A 176 16.69 2.14 -2.11
C LYS A 176 16.98 1.31 -3.37
N ASP A 177 17.15 0.01 -3.21
CA ASP A 177 17.27 -0.93 -4.32
C ASP A 177 15.87 -1.28 -4.85
N VAL A 178 15.53 -0.78 -6.04
CA VAL A 178 14.18 -0.86 -6.59
C VAL A 178 14.22 -1.32 -8.04
N LEU A 179 13.26 -2.20 -8.40
CA LEU A 179 13.10 -2.64 -9.77
C LEU A 179 12.25 -1.64 -10.56
N ASN A 180 12.43 -1.64 -11.89
CA ASN A 180 11.54 -0.89 -12.77
C ASN A 180 10.10 -1.42 -12.63
N GLY A 181 9.16 -0.49 -12.43
CA GLY A 181 7.76 -0.79 -12.17
C GLY A 181 7.39 -0.91 -10.68
N SER A 182 8.34 -0.75 -9.75
CA SER A 182 8.09 -0.88 -8.31
C SER A 182 7.75 0.43 -7.59
N LEU A 183 7.82 1.58 -8.28
CA LEU A 183 7.30 2.84 -7.73
C LEU A 183 5.78 2.93 -7.88
N TYR A 184 5.11 3.24 -6.78
CA TYR A 184 3.67 3.44 -6.71
C TYR A 184 3.38 4.91 -6.46
N LEU A 185 2.39 5.45 -7.19
CA LEU A 185 1.76 6.75 -6.91
C LEU A 185 0.33 6.50 -6.46
N VAL A 186 0.01 6.92 -5.25
CA VAL A 186 -1.30 6.69 -4.63
C VAL A 186 -2.30 7.72 -5.16
N THR A 187 -3.32 7.26 -5.89
CA THR A 187 -4.43 8.10 -6.35
C THR A 187 -5.73 7.87 -5.57
N SER A 188 -5.78 6.79 -4.81
CA SER A 188 -6.85 6.46 -3.87
C SER A 188 -6.29 5.61 -2.74
N CYS A 189 -6.87 5.72 -1.56
CA CYS A 189 -6.54 4.83 -0.45
C CYS A 189 -7.77 4.49 0.40
N THR A 190 -7.86 3.22 0.79
CA THR A 190 -8.87 2.73 1.73
C THR A 190 -8.26 2.64 3.13
N LYS A 191 -8.94 3.20 4.12
CA LYS A 191 -8.46 3.30 5.50
C LYS A 191 -9.46 2.69 6.47
N CYS A 192 -8.95 2.05 7.51
CA CYS A 192 -9.74 1.50 8.60
C CYS A 192 -9.03 1.76 9.92
N THR A 193 -9.79 1.73 11.01
CA THR A 193 -9.26 1.89 12.38
C THR A 193 -8.96 0.54 13.03
N GLN A 194 -9.63 -0.52 12.58
CA GLN A 194 -9.46 -1.89 13.06
C GLN A 194 -9.54 -2.85 11.88
N TRP A 195 -8.61 -3.80 11.85
CA TRP A 195 -8.57 -4.86 10.85
C TRP A 195 -8.01 -6.16 11.44
N GLY A 196 -8.28 -7.26 10.76
CA GLY A 196 -7.63 -8.54 11.01
C GLY A 196 -7.27 -9.20 9.69
N ILE A 197 -6.02 -9.66 9.56
CA ILE A 197 -5.54 -10.39 8.38
C ILE A 197 -5.22 -11.83 8.79
N ALA A 198 -5.66 -12.78 7.97
CA ALA A 198 -5.23 -14.17 8.07
C ALA A 198 -4.80 -14.67 6.68
N VAL A 199 -3.71 -15.46 6.67
CA VAL A 199 -3.15 -16.10 5.49
C VAL A 199 -2.83 -17.55 5.87
N PHE A 200 -3.14 -18.48 4.99
CA PHE A 200 -2.87 -19.91 5.20
C PHE A 200 -2.50 -20.56 3.87
#